data_AF-A0A3P1YAW4-F1
#
_entry.id   AF-A0A3P1YAW4-F1
#
_cell.length_a   1.000
_cell.length_b   1.000
_cell.length_c   1.000
_cell.angle_alpha   90.00
_cell.angle_beta   90.00
_cell.angle_gamma   90.00
#
_symmetry.space_group_name_H-M   'P 1'
#
loop_
_entity.id
_entity.type
_entity.pdbx_description
1 polymer ?
#
loop_
_entity_poly.entity_id
_entity_poly.type
_entity_poly.pdbx_seq_one_letter_code
_entity_poly.pdbx_strand_id
1 'polypeptide(L)'
;MAATVLMQLTGLDAWYGDKQVLHGIDVTLPVRGCTALLGPSGTGKSTLMRCIDAFSQTQERQLQEGSWRASYQQGNVSHAPLLRMRVQQKAQRPSGMTGLQFFVDGQAESAASVMQSLRELFAQLQEVDLLTRLFASVTELSDVEWVLFCILRAAQRASNLLMLDEPTAGLSDADAMRVVALITRLAQTRAIVIITHHVQQARALAQHVVLLGNGRVVEAGPAGQFFAAPRTAAGQHYLANGTLPERSESGDGESALTACLIEETIETLSAGRVPRNGKINPLLPARFRWVVPDRLAGVSIPGLLREARQDLAGLQGAGIDTLLNLTETPFDRELAAEFGIDCLFMPIPDMTPPTLAQAVDLCALLDKQMAQGRCVAVHCKAGQGRTGTVLALYLMWRAKGQWSGEDSVKAMRRIDPGWIQSASQEVFLSAFEQFIRRNVTFT
;
A
#
# COMPACT_ATOMS: atom_id res chain seq x y z
N MET A 1 -13.18 28.83 -19.01
CA MET A 1 -13.87 29.20 -17.75
C MET A 1 -13.19 28.44 -16.61
N ALA A 2 -12.94 29.09 -15.47
CA ALA A 2 -12.45 28.38 -14.29
C ALA A 2 -13.50 27.32 -13.87
N ALA A 3 -13.05 26.13 -13.48
CA ALA A 3 -13.96 25.10 -13.01
C ALA A 3 -14.58 25.54 -11.67
N THR A 4 -15.92 25.50 -11.57
CA THR A 4 -16.60 25.79 -10.30
C THR A 4 -16.15 24.76 -9.26
N VAL A 5 -15.73 25.25 -8.09
CA VAL A 5 -15.16 24.43 -7.02
C VAL A 5 -16.27 24.01 -6.05
N LEU A 6 -16.31 22.72 -5.71
CA LEU A 6 -17.19 22.19 -4.67
C LEU A 6 -16.56 22.34 -3.28
N MET A 7 -15.28 21.99 -3.18
CA MET A 7 -14.51 22.04 -1.95
C MET A 7 -13.06 22.38 -2.29
N GLN A 8 -12.47 23.28 -1.51
CA GLN A 8 -11.04 23.53 -1.49
C GLN A 8 -10.58 23.52 -0.04
N LEU A 9 -9.51 22.79 0.25
CA LEU A 9 -8.82 22.80 1.54
C LEU A 9 -7.34 23.04 1.25
N THR A 10 -6.72 23.91 2.03
CA THR A 10 -5.32 24.35 1.89
C THR A 10 -4.61 24.21 3.22
N GLY A 11 -3.42 23.61 3.20
CA GLY A 11 -2.68 23.27 4.41
C GLY A 11 -3.44 22.32 5.33
N LEU A 12 -4.02 21.24 4.78
CA LEU A 12 -4.72 20.20 5.54
C LEU A 12 -3.73 19.22 6.18
N ASP A 13 -3.74 19.18 7.50
CA ASP A 13 -3.00 18.24 8.34
C ASP A 13 -3.95 17.24 9.02
N ALA A 14 -3.45 16.04 9.32
CA ALA A 14 -4.19 15.02 10.07
C ALA A 14 -3.27 14.10 10.89
N TRP A 15 -3.72 13.69 12.07
CA TRP A 15 -2.98 12.86 13.04
C TRP A 15 -3.84 11.72 13.60
N TYR A 16 -3.16 10.67 14.09
CA TYR A 16 -3.73 9.64 14.95
C TYR A 16 -2.87 9.55 16.22
N GLY A 17 -3.40 10.03 17.33
CA GLY A 17 -2.59 10.35 18.51
C GLY A 17 -1.54 11.40 18.14
N ASP A 18 -0.30 11.13 18.51
CA ASP A 18 0.84 12.01 18.20
C ASP A 18 1.35 11.86 16.76
N LYS A 19 1.09 10.71 16.11
CA LYS A 19 1.56 10.43 14.75
C LYS A 19 0.81 11.24 13.70
N GLN A 20 1.51 12.15 13.02
CA GLN A 20 0.99 12.82 11.84
C GLN A 20 0.95 11.85 10.64
N VAL A 21 -0.09 11.98 9.80
CA VAL A 21 -0.36 11.16 8.62
C VAL A 21 -0.61 11.99 7.37
N LEU A 22 -1.11 13.23 7.51
CA LEU A 22 -1.16 14.22 6.44
C LEU A 22 -0.42 15.48 6.86
N HIS A 23 0.36 16.04 5.95
CA HIS A 23 1.22 17.21 6.16
C HIS A 23 0.93 18.27 5.08
N GLY A 24 0.23 19.35 5.44
CA GLY A 24 -0.01 20.50 4.58
C GLY A 24 -0.65 20.17 3.22
N ILE A 25 -1.63 19.27 3.18
CA ILE A 25 -2.28 18.86 1.94
C ILE A 25 -3.12 20.01 1.35
N ASP A 26 -2.86 20.32 0.08
CA ASP A 26 -3.74 21.17 -0.72
C ASP A 26 -4.61 20.29 -1.64
N VAL A 27 -5.93 20.40 -1.51
CA VAL A 27 -6.89 19.66 -2.33
C VAL A 27 -7.99 20.58 -2.86
N THR A 28 -8.32 20.42 -4.13
CA THR A 28 -9.42 21.15 -4.80
C THR A 28 -10.29 20.14 -5.53
N LEU A 29 -11.57 20.09 -5.19
CA LEU A 29 -12.58 19.23 -5.78
C LEU A 29 -13.53 20.08 -6.66
N PRO A 30 -13.65 19.80 -7.96
CA PRO A 30 -14.62 20.48 -8.83
C PRO A 30 -16.06 20.04 -8.50
N VAL A 31 -17.07 20.83 -8.86
CA VAL A 31 -18.51 20.48 -8.70
C VAL A 31 -18.96 19.26 -9.49
N ARG A 32 -18.17 18.84 -10.49
CA ARG A 32 -18.39 17.64 -11.30
C ARG A 32 -17.09 17.07 -11.82
N GLY A 33 -17.11 15.81 -12.20
CA GLY A 33 -15.96 15.05 -12.64
C GLY A 33 -15.37 14.22 -11.50
N CYS A 34 -14.49 13.30 -11.87
CA CYS A 34 -13.83 12.38 -10.96
C CYS A 34 -12.39 12.81 -10.66
N THR A 35 -12.06 12.88 -9.37
CA THR A 35 -10.73 13.11 -8.82
C THR A 35 -10.19 11.80 -8.26
N ALA A 36 -9.15 11.24 -8.88
CA ALA A 36 -8.51 10.02 -8.42
C ALA A 36 -7.42 10.34 -7.39
N LEU A 37 -7.53 9.76 -6.20
CA LEU A 37 -6.50 9.75 -5.17
C LEU A 37 -5.60 8.54 -5.44
N LEU A 38 -4.37 8.81 -5.89
CA LEU A 38 -3.37 7.81 -6.27
C LEU A 38 -2.20 7.81 -5.28
N GLY A 39 -1.40 6.75 -5.32
CA GLY A 39 -0.22 6.58 -4.46
C GLY A 39 -0.12 5.19 -3.83
N PRO A 40 1.06 4.78 -3.34
CA PRO A 40 1.28 3.52 -2.63
C PRO A 40 0.36 3.31 -1.42
N SER A 41 0.35 2.09 -0.87
CA SER A 41 -0.34 1.83 0.41
C SER A 41 0.32 2.63 1.55
N GLY A 42 -0.44 2.95 2.61
CA GLY A 42 0.05 3.70 3.76
C GLY A 42 0.26 5.21 3.59
N THR A 43 0.22 5.74 2.35
CA THR A 43 0.52 7.17 2.04
C THR A 43 -0.51 8.21 2.48
N GLY A 44 -1.56 7.81 3.20
CA GLY A 44 -2.61 8.71 3.72
C GLY A 44 -3.85 8.88 2.83
N LYS A 45 -3.98 8.18 1.69
CA LYS A 45 -5.15 8.31 0.78
C LYS A 45 -6.51 8.21 1.50
N SER A 46 -6.71 7.16 2.30
CA SER A 46 -7.95 6.93 3.05
C SER A 46 -8.14 7.93 4.21
N THR A 47 -7.04 8.48 4.75
CA THR A 47 -7.09 9.57 5.74
C THR A 47 -7.49 10.89 5.08
N LEU A 48 -7.00 11.20 3.87
CA LEU A 48 -7.45 12.34 3.08
C LEU A 48 -8.94 12.21 2.72
N MET A 49 -9.37 11.01 2.30
CA MET A 49 -10.79 10.74 2.08
C MET A 49 -11.62 10.95 3.37
N ARG A 50 -11.14 10.52 4.55
CA ARG A 50 -11.80 10.81 5.84
C ARG A 50 -11.86 12.31 6.13
N CYS A 51 -10.80 13.07 5.86
CA CYS A 51 -10.78 14.53 6.05
C CYS A 51 -11.81 15.22 5.15
N ILE A 52 -11.86 14.85 3.86
CA ILE A 52 -12.84 15.35 2.90
C ILE A 52 -14.26 15.04 3.38
N ASP A 53 -14.54 13.83 3.85
CA ASP A 53 -15.85 13.42 4.37
C ASP A 53 -16.25 14.25 5.61
N ALA A 54 -15.35 14.38 6.58
CA ALA A 54 -15.60 15.11 7.82
C ALA A 54 -15.80 16.62 7.57
N PHE A 55 -14.88 17.27 6.85
CA PHE A 55 -14.99 18.70 6.51
C PHE A 55 -16.07 19.01 5.47
N SER A 56 -16.66 18.01 4.80
CA SER A 56 -17.84 18.23 3.96
C SER A 56 -19.11 18.55 4.75
N GLN A 57 -19.11 18.27 6.07
CA GLN A 57 -20.27 18.32 6.95
C GLN A 57 -20.32 19.57 7.84
N THR A 58 -19.23 20.35 7.89
CA THR A 58 -19.04 21.47 8.82
C THR A 58 -18.27 22.61 8.17
N GLN A 59 -18.27 23.79 8.79
CA GLN A 59 -17.36 24.90 8.47
C GLN A 59 -16.22 25.06 9.48
N GLU A 60 -16.13 24.15 10.47
CA GLU A 60 -15.04 24.10 11.42
C GLU A 60 -13.70 23.80 10.73
N ARG A 61 -12.64 24.51 11.14
CA ARG A 61 -11.30 24.34 10.58
C ARG A 61 -10.46 23.26 11.28
N GLN A 62 -10.98 22.71 12.37
CA GLN A 62 -10.33 21.69 13.19
C GLN A 62 -11.40 20.70 13.64
N LEU A 63 -11.09 19.41 13.58
CA LEU A 63 -11.97 18.32 14.00
C LEU A 63 -11.19 17.30 14.82
N GLN A 64 -11.86 16.69 15.79
CA GLN A 64 -11.31 15.62 16.62
C GLN A 64 -12.37 14.56 16.92
N GLU A 65 -12.05 13.29 16.63
CA GLU A 65 -12.88 12.12 16.91
C GLU A 65 -12.02 11.05 17.59
N GLY A 66 -12.06 11.01 18.93
CA GLY A 66 -11.18 10.13 19.72
C GLY A 66 -9.71 10.50 19.54
N SER A 67 -8.90 9.55 19.07
CA SER A 67 -7.48 9.76 18.77
C SER A 67 -7.22 10.38 17.39
N TRP A 68 -8.21 10.43 16.50
CA TRP A 68 -8.04 11.08 15.20
C TRP A 68 -8.32 12.58 15.31
N ARG A 69 -7.47 13.40 14.73
CA ARG A 69 -7.70 14.84 14.58
C ARG A 69 -7.23 15.33 13.20
N ALA A 70 -7.86 16.36 12.68
CA ALA A 70 -7.47 17.02 11.44
C ALA A 70 -7.71 18.52 11.51
N SER A 71 -6.96 19.29 10.73
CA SER A 71 -7.10 20.75 10.64
C SER A 71 -6.68 21.28 9.29
N TYR A 72 -7.28 22.35 8.81
CA TYR A 72 -6.83 23.05 7.61
C TYR A 72 -6.63 24.56 7.86
N GLN A 73 -5.71 25.18 7.13
CA GLN A 73 -5.38 26.60 7.30
C GLN A 73 -6.43 27.50 6.64
N GLN A 74 -6.76 27.20 5.38
CA GLN A 74 -7.77 27.90 4.59
C GLN A 74 -8.63 26.89 3.83
N GLY A 75 -9.91 27.21 3.62
CA GLY A 75 -10.80 26.33 2.89
C GLY A 75 -12.15 26.95 2.61
N ASN A 76 -12.81 26.44 1.59
CA ASN A 76 -14.15 26.82 1.19
C ASN A 76 -14.92 25.56 0.74
N VAL A 77 -16.12 25.36 1.27
CA VAL A 77 -17.02 24.26 0.92
C VAL A 77 -18.32 24.87 0.41
N SER A 78 -18.51 24.82 -0.90
CA SER A 78 -19.71 25.33 -1.58
C SER A 78 -20.94 24.56 -1.09
N HIS A 79 -21.85 25.24 -0.41
CA HIS A 79 -23.09 24.66 0.13
C HIS A 79 -22.88 23.53 1.17
N ALA A 80 -22.02 23.74 2.17
CA ALA A 80 -21.98 22.88 3.35
C ALA A 80 -23.32 22.91 4.15
N PRO A 81 -23.80 21.78 4.70
CA PRO A 81 -23.23 20.44 4.59
C PRO A 81 -23.49 19.81 3.21
N LEU A 82 -22.45 19.21 2.62
CA LEU A 82 -22.59 18.47 1.38
C LEU A 82 -23.32 17.14 1.62
N LEU A 83 -24.30 16.83 0.77
CA LEU A 83 -24.82 15.47 0.67
C LEU A 83 -23.73 14.57 0.08
N ARG A 84 -23.08 13.82 0.98
CA ARG A 84 -21.99 12.88 0.69
C ARG A 84 -22.35 11.46 1.10
N MET A 85 -21.88 10.50 0.31
CA MET A 85 -22.03 9.07 0.54
C MET A 85 -20.72 8.35 0.20
N ARG A 86 -20.24 7.53 1.14
CA ARG A 86 -19.06 6.67 0.94
C ARG A 86 -19.49 5.25 0.56
N VAL A 87 -18.89 4.71 -0.49
CA VAL A 87 -19.05 3.31 -0.91
C VAL A 87 -17.71 2.62 -0.78
N GLN A 88 -17.68 1.50 -0.05
CA GLN A 88 -16.54 0.59 0.03
C GLN A 88 -16.97 -0.75 -0.59
N GLN A 89 -16.10 -1.40 -1.36
CA GLN A 89 -16.45 -2.66 -2.04
C GLN A 89 -16.89 -3.76 -1.07
N LYS A 90 -16.25 -3.85 0.10
CA LYS A 90 -16.59 -4.79 1.19
C LYS A 90 -17.66 -4.26 2.17
N ALA A 91 -18.52 -3.34 1.75
CA ALA A 91 -19.66 -2.93 2.57
C ALA A 91 -20.51 -4.15 2.95
N GLN A 92 -20.82 -4.29 4.25
CA GLN A 92 -21.57 -5.44 4.77
C GLN A 92 -22.95 -5.50 4.12
N ARG A 93 -23.30 -6.68 3.56
CA ARG A 93 -24.64 -6.93 3.04
C ARG A 93 -25.62 -7.09 4.21
N PRO A 94 -26.64 -6.21 4.35
CA PRO A 94 -27.66 -6.39 5.36
C PRO A 94 -28.48 -7.66 5.09
N SER A 95 -28.66 -8.49 6.12
CA SER A 95 -29.45 -9.71 6.05
C SER A 95 -30.96 -9.43 6.12
N GLY A 96 -31.77 -10.25 5.45
CA GLY A 96 -33.23 -10.19 5.58
C GLY A 96 -33.92 -9.01 4.89
N MET A 97 -33.25 -8.31 3.99
CA MET A 97 -33.86 -7.25 3.17
C MET A 97 -33.67 -7.47 1.67
N THR A 98 -34.68 -7.06 0.91
CA THR A 98 -34.67 -7.00 -0.55
C THR A 98 -33.92 -5.77 -1.05
N GLY A 99 -33.54 -5.79 -2.34
CA GLY A 99 -32.95 -4.62 -3.00
C GLY A 99 -33.79 -3.33 -2.86
N LEU A 100 -35.11 -3.41 -3.01
CA LEU A 100 -36.01 -2.26 -2.86
C LEU A 100 -36.03 -1.74 -1.42
N GLN A 101 -36.08 -2.63 -0.42
CA GLN A 101 -35.98 -2.24 1.00
C GLN A 101 -34.64 -1.56 1.29
N PHE A 102 -33.54 -2.04 0.70
CA PHE A 102 -32.23 -1.38 0.81
C PHE A 102 -32.24 0.05 0.25
N PHE A 103 -32.93 0.33 -0.85
CA PHE A 103 -33.07 1.71 -1.35
C PHE A 103 -34.01 2.57 -0.47
N VAL A 104 -35.16 2.04 -0.05
CA VAL A 104 -36.15 2.74 0.79
C VAL A 104 -35.62 3.07 2.18
N ASP A 105 -34.74 2.22 2.73
CA ASP A 105 -34.16 2.38 4.06
C ASP A 105 -33.54 3.77 4.29
N GLY A 106 -33.97 4.44 5.37
CA GLY A 106 -33.57 5.78 5.75
C GLY A 106 -34.11 6.92 4.85
N GLN A 107 -35.19 6.71 4.09
CA GLN A 107 -35.89 7.76 3.33
C GLN A 107 -37.25 8.10 3.96
N ALA A 108 -37.75 9.32 3.70
CA ALA A 108 -39.06 9.78 4.18
C ALA A 108 -40.17 9.46 3.16
N GLU A 109 -39.79 9.22 1.91
CA GLU A 109 -40.64 8.92 0.78
C GLU A 109 -41.26 7.51 0.86
N SER A 110 -42.45 7.36 0.26
CA SER A 110 -43.07 6.04 0.15
C SER A 110 -42.31 5.13 -0.80
N ALA A 111 -42.39 3.81 -0.59
CA ALA A 111 -41.77 2.82 -1.46
C ALA A 111 -42.19 2.93 -2.94
N ALA A 112 -43.41 3.43 -3.21
CA ALA A 112 -43.88 3.70 -4.57
C ALA A 112 -43.16 4.90 -5.21
N SER A 113 -42.95 5.98 -4.45
CA SER A 113 -42.18 7.15 -4.89
C SER A 113 -40.72 6.76 -5.16
N VAL A 114 -40.10 6.03 -4.22
CA VAL A 114 -38.75 5.47 -4.39
C VAL A 114 -38.66 4.60 -5.63
N MET A 115 -39.59 3.67 -5.85
CA MET A 115 -39.59 2.80 -7.03
C MET A 115 -39.68 3.59 -8.35
N GLN A 116 -40.45 4.67 -8.39
CA GLN A 116 -40.53 5.54 -9.56
C GLN A 116 -39.21 6.27 -9.81
N SER A 117 -38.62 6.89 -8.78
CA SER A 117 -37.32 7.55 -8.86
C SER A 117 -36.20 6.58 -9.28
N LEU A 118 -36.23 5.33 -8.82
CA LEU A 118 -35.26 4.30 -9.21
C LEU A 118 -35.38 3.91 -10.69
N ARG A 119 -36.60 3.81 -11.24
CA ARG A 119 -36.80 3.55 -12.67
C ARG A 119 -36.17 4.64 -13.54
N GLU A 120 -36.41 5.90 -13.19
CA GLU A 120 -35.85 7.06 -13.90
C GLU A 120 -34.32 7.10 -13.77
N LEU A 121 -33.79 6.90 -12.55
CA LEU A 121 -32.36 6.86 -12.27
C LEU A 121 -31.65 5.73 -13.02
N PHE A 122 -32.20 4.50 -13.00
CA PHE A 122 -31.60 3.33 -13.64
C PHE A 122 -31.67 3.45 -15.17
N ALA A 123 -32.74 4.04 -15.71
CA ALA A 123 -32.83 4.35 -17.14
C ALA A 123 -31.79 5.42 -17.56
N GLN A 124 -31.69 6.53 -16.82
CA GLN A 124 -30.70 7.58 -17.07
C GLN A 124 -29.27 7.05 -16.99
N LEU A 125 -29.00 6.17 -16.02
CA LEU A 125 -27.69 5.58 -15.78
C LEU A 125 -27.46 4.25 -16.50
N GLN A 126 -28.33 3.83 -17.42
CA GLN A 126 -28.18 2.62 -18.26
C GLN A 126 -28.02 1.30 -17.48
N GLU A 127 -28.57 1.19 -16.27
CA GLU A 127 -28.55 -0.02 -15.42
C GLU A 127 -29.96 -0.62 -15.27
N VAL A 128 -30.75 -0.61 -16.34
CA VAL A 128 -32.20 -0.95 -16.34
C VAL A 128 -32.43 -2.43 -15.98
N ASP A 129 -31.47 -3.31 -16.27
CA ASP A 129 -31.48 -4.73 -15.92
C ASP A 129 -31.54 -4.95 -14.40
N LEU A 130 -30.89 -4.08 -13.62
CA LEU A 130 -30.88 -4.14 -12.16
C LEU A 130 -32.25 -3.87 -11.52
N LEU A 131 -33.23 -3.31 -12.26
CA LEU A 131 -34.61 -3.15 -11.76
C LEU A 131 -35.24 -4.50 -11.39
N THR A 132 -34.87 -5.58 -12.09
CA THR A 132 -35.35 -6.94 -11.78
C THR A 132 -34.82 -7.44 -10.43
N ARG A 133 -33.63 -6.99 -10.04
CA ARG A 133 -32.92 -7.40 -8.82
C ARG A 133 -33.40 -6.65 -7.57
N LEU A 134 -34.25 -5.63 -7.73
CA LEU A 134 -34.87 -4.93 -6.59
C LEU A 134 -35.74 -5.84 -5.72
N PHE A 135 -36.28 -6.94 -6.25
CA PHE A 135 -37.10 -7.89 -5.50
C PHE A 135 -36.31 -9.09 -4.94
N ALA A 136 -35.05 -9.27 -5.35
CA ALA A 136 -34.17 -10.30 -4.81
C ALA A 136 -33.66 -9.90 -3.41
N SER A 137 -33.20 -10.86 -2.61
CA SER A 137 -32.48 -10.57 -1.38
C SER A 137 -31.14 -9.89 -1.71
N VAL A 138 -30.74 -8.90 -0.91
CA VAL A 138 -29.43 -8.26 -1.06
C VAL A 138 -28.27 -9.27 -0.94
N THR A 139 -28.48 -10.36 -0.19
CA THR A 139 -27.49 -11.44 -0.07
C THR A 139 -27.31 -12.27 -1.34
N GLU A 140 -28.29 -12.27 -2.25
CA GLU A 140 -28.31 -13.03 -3.52
C GLU A 140 -27.74 -12.23 -4.71
N LEU A 141 -27.34 -10.98 -4.48
CA LEU A 141 -26.65 -10.16 -5.47
C LEU A 141 -25.23 -10.67 -5.70
N SER A 142 -24.75 -10.60 -6.94
CA SER A 142 -23.33 -10.79 -7.23
C SER A 142 -22.50 -9.64 -6.67
N ASP A 143 -21.17 -9.80 -6.59
CA ASP A 143 -20.30 -8.76 -6.05
C ASP A 143 -20.35 -7.47 -6.87
N VAL A 144 -20.48 -7.58 -8.20
CA VAL A 144 -20.66 -6.43 -9.08
C VAL A 144 -22.04 -5.78 -8.89
N GLU A 145 -23.11 -6.57 -8.79
CA GLU A 145 -24.46 -6.03 -8.55
C GLU A 145 -24.54 -5.30 -7.21
N TRP A 146 -23.90 -5.83 -6.16
CA TRP A 146 -23.85 -5.21 -4.85
C TRP A 146 -23.13 -3.84 -4.88
N VAL A 147 -21.98 -3.76 -5.53
CA VAL A 147 -21.25 -2.49 -5.73
C VAL A 147 -22.11 -1.48 -6.50
N LEU A 148 -22.74 -1.91 -7.60
CA LEU A 148 -23.62 -1.05 -8.40
C LEU A 148 -24.81 -0.57 -7.56
N PHE A 149 -25.44 -1.43 -6.76
CA PHE A 149 -26.52 -1.06 -5.82
C PHE A 149 -26.06 -0.02 -4.79
N CYS A 150 -24.88 -0.19 -4.20
CA CYS A 150 -24.33 0.79 -3.26
C CYS A 150 -24.08 2.16 -3.94
N ILE A 151 -23.52 2.18 -5.15
CA ILE A 151 -23.28 3.41 -5.93
C ILE A 151 -24.61 4.05 -6.35
N LEU A 152 -25.60 3.27 -6.79
CA LEU A 152 -26.91 3.76 -7.19
C LEU A 152 -27.70 4.32 -5.99
N ARG A 153 -27.63 3.67 -4.81
CA ARG A 153 -28.28 4.18 -3.58
C ARG A 153 -27.62 5.48 -3.13
N ALA A 154 -26.30 5.56 -3.23
CA ALA A 154 -25.55 6.78 -2.99
C ALA A 154 -25.94 7.89 -3.99
N ALA A 155 -26.16 7.54 -5.26
CA ALA A 155 -26.54 8.49 -6.32
C ALA A 155 -27.99 8.99 -6.20
N GLN A 156 -28.92 8.14 -5.74
CA GLN A 156 -30.34 8.44 -5.53
C GLN A 156 -30.55 9.56 -4.50
N ARG A 157 -29.75 9.57 -3.41
CA ARG A 157 -29.85 10.53 -2.29
C ARG A 157 -29.36 11.94 -2.62
N ALA A 158 -29.52 12.39 -3.87
CA ALA A 158 -29.12 13.71 -4.39
C ALA A 158 -27.71 14.17 -3.97
N SER A 159 -26.76 13.22 -3.88
CA SER A 159 -25.41 13.50 -3.39
C SER A 159 -24.60 14.35 -4.37
N ASN A 160 -24.10 15.48 -3.87
CA ASN A 160 -23.20 16.38 -4.59
C ASN A 160 -21.76 15.83 -4.67
N LEU A 161 -21.40 14.95 -3.72
CA LEU A 161 -20.09 14.31 -3.61
C LEU A 161 -20.25 12.79 -3.39
N LEU A 162 -19.75 11.98 -4.32
CA LEU A 162 -19.59 10.53 -4.13
C LEU A 162 -18.14 10.18 -3.77
N MET A 163 -17.96 9.29 -2.79
CA MET A 163 -16.65 8.93 -2.27
C MET A 163 -16.48 7.41 -2.37
N LEU A 164 -15.62 6.96 -3.29
CA LEU A 164 -15.53 5.57 -3.70
C LEU A 164 -14.17 4.98 -3.29
N ASP A 165 -14.18 4.03 -2.37
CA ASP A 165 -12.96 3.44 -1.79
C ASP A 165 -12.76 2.04 -2.39
N GLU A 166 -11.85 1.95 -3.36
CA GLU A 166 -11.54 0.74 -4.14
C GLU A 166 -12.78 0.00 -4.68
N PRO A 167 -13.72 0.67 -5.39
CA PRO A 167 -15.03 0.11 -5.76
C PRO A 167 -14.95 -1.13 -6.68
N THR A 168 -13.81 -1.35 -7.32
CA THR A 168 -13.54 -2.42 -8.30
C THR A 168 -12.67 -3.55 -7.75
N ALA A 169 -12.20 -3.47 -6.49
CA ALA A 169 -11.28 -4.46 -5.93
C ALA A 169 -11.90 -5.86 -5.88
N GLY A 170 -11.17 -6.86 -6.39
CA GLY A 170 -11.60 -8.26 -6.42
C GLY A 170 -12.64 -8.61 -7.48
N LEU A 171 -13.12 -7.65 -8.29
CA LEU A 171 -14.00 -7.91 -9.43
C LEU A 171 -13.21 -8.43 -10.64
N SER A 172 -13.90 -9.09 -11.58
CA SER A 172 -13.33 -9.40 -12.90
C SER A 172 -13.13 -8.11 -13.73
N ASP A 173 -12.28 -8.14 -14.76
CA ASP A 173 -12.07 -6.97 -15.63
C ASP A 173 -13.37 -6.48 -16.28
N ALA A 174 -14.25 -7.39 -16.71
CA ALA A 174 -15.55 -7.06 -17.30
C ALA A 174 -16.49 -6.38 -16.29
N ASP A 175 -16.54 -6.90 -15.06
CA ASP A 175 -17.33 -6.33 -13.96
C ASP A 175 -16.80 -4.96 -13.53
N ALA A 176 -15.48 -4.83 -13.43
CA ALA A 176 -14.82 -3.56 -13.14
C ALA A 176 -15.09 -2.52 -14.23
N MET A 177 -15.12 -2.91 -15.50
CA MET A 177 -15.52 -2.02 -16.61
C MET A 177 -16.98 -1.56 -16.48
N ARG A 178 -17.91 -2.43 -16.07
CA ARG A 178 -19.32 -2.03 -15.81
C ARG A 178 -19.41 -0.98 -14.71
N VAL A 179 -18.70 -1.19 -13.58
CA VAL A 179 -18.63 -0.22 -12.47
C VAL A 179 -18.01 1.11 -12.93
N VAL A 180 -16.91 1.07 -13.69
CA VAL A 180 -16.26 2.27 -14.26
C VAL A 180 -17.20 3.04 -15.20
N ALA A 181 -18.00 2.35 -16.00
CA ALA A 181 -18.98 2.99 -16.89
C ALA A 181 -20.06 3.76 -16.10
N LEU A 182 -20.60 3.16 -15.03
CA LEU A 182 -21.56 3.82 -14.14
C LEU A 182 -20.96 5.07 -13.49
N ILE A 183 -19.75 4.95 -12.92
CA ILE A 183 -19.01 6.07 -12.31
C ILE A 183 -18.78 7.20 -13.32
N THR A 184 -18.42 6.86 -14.56
CA THR A 184 -18.19 7.82 -15.65
C THR A 184 -19.46 8.60 -16.01
N ARG A 185 -20.63 7.94 -16.05
CA ARG A 185 -21.93 8.61 -16.27
C ARG A 185 -22.29 9.54 -15.11
N LEU A 186 -22.09 9.09 -13.86
CA LEU A 186 -22.33 9.90 -12.67
C LEU A 186 -21.45 11.16 -12.62
N ALA A 187 -20.16 11.02 -12.96
CA ALA A 187 -19.18 12.11 -12.96
C ALA A 187 -19.57 13.31 -13.85
N GLN A 188 -20.45 13.12 -14.84
CA GLN A 188 -20.94 14.22 -15.69
C GLN A 188 -21.78 15.26 -14.90
N THR A 189 -22.41 14.84 -13.80
CA THR A 189 -23.41 15.63 -13.05
C THR A 189 -23.03 15.95 -11.61
N ARG A 190 -22.06 15.24 -11.01
CA ARG A 190 -21.65 15.41 -9.61
C ARG A 190 -20.15 15.18 -9.41
N ALA A 191 -19.62 15.64 -8.28
CA ALA A 191 -18.23 15.40 -7.93
C ALA A 191 -18.04 13.96 -7.46
N ILE A 192 -16.93 13.33 -7.86
CA ILE A 192 -16.54 12.00 -7.39
C ILE A 192 -15.09 12.04 -6.92
N VAL A 193 -14.82 11.52 -5.73
CA VAL A 193 -13.47 11.22 -5.24
C VAL A 193 -13.34 9.72 -5.17
N ILE A 194 -12.31 9.17 -5.82
CA ILE A 194 -12.06 7.72 -5.86
C ILE A 194 -10.66 7.38 -5.39
N ILE A 195 -10.54 6.35 -4.56
CA ILE A 195 -9.29 5.65 -4.29
C ILE A 195 -9.27 4.39 -5.16
N THR A 196 -8.21 4.18 -5.93
CA THR A 196 -8.00 2.94 -6.68
C THR A 196 -6.52 2.64 -6.80
N HIS A 197 -6.18 1.36 -6.78
CA HIS A 197 -4.83 0.85 -7.06
C HIS A 197 -4.61 0.51 -8.55
N HIS A 198 -5.66 0.57 -9.38
CA HIS A 198 -5.59 0.26 -10.80
C HIS A 198 -5.38 1.52 -11.66
N VAL A 199 -4.14 1.78 -12.06
CA VAL A 199 -3.74 2.94 -12.88
C VAL A 199 -4.55 3.03 -14.18
N GLN A 200 -4.87 1.90 -14.84
CA GLN A 200 -5.68 1.88 -16.07
C GLN A 200 -7.12 2.35 -15.83
N GLN A 201 -7.75 1.93 -14.73
CA GLN A 201 -9.09 2.39 -14.37
C GLN A 201 -9.07 3.89 -14.09
N ALA A 202 -8.12 4.36 -13.26
CA ALA A 202 -7.93 5.78 -12.99
C ALA A 202 -7.74 6.61 -14.28
N ARG A 203 -6.97 6.09 -15.26
CA ARG A 203 -6.78 6.71 -16.57
C ARG A 203 -8.05 6.82 -17.41
N ALA A 204 -8.96 5.85 -17.30
CA ALA A 204 -10.23 5.84 -18.03
C ALA A 204 -11.29 6.77 -17.40
N LEU A 205 -11.34 6.86 -16.08
CA LEU A 205 -12.41 7.55 -15.35
C LEU A 205 -12.07 8.97 -14.88
N ALA A 206 -10.80 9.28 -14.60
CA ALA A 206 -10.45 10.50 -13.88
C ALA A 206 -10.35 11.71 -14.81
N GLN A 207 -10.84 12.86 -14.34
CA GLN A 207 -10.58 14.16 -14.95
C GLN A 207 -9.45 14.88 -14.20
N HIS A 208 -9.30 14.64 -12.90
CA HIS A 208 -8.22 15.16 -12.06
C HIS A 208 -7.54 14.02 -11.27
N VAL A 209 -6.27 14.20 -10.95
CA VAL A 209 -5.47 13.29 -10.11
C VAL A 209 -4.88 14.07 -8.94
N VAL A 210 -4.82 13.43 -7.78
CA VAL A 210 -3.99 13.81 -6.63
C VAL A 210 -3.14 12.60 -6.27
N LEU A 211 -1.84 12.68 -6.51
CA LEU A 211 -0.86 11.65 -6.16
C LEU A 211 -0.30 11.95 -4.76
N LEU A 212 -0.54 11.05 -3.80
CA LEU A 212 -0.02 11.15 -2.43
C LEU A 212 1.21 10.27 -2.23
N GLY A 213 2.21 10.83 -1.56
CA GLY A 213 3.38 10.13 -1.03
C GLY A 213 3.72 10.70 0.33
N ASN A 214 3.96 9.83 1.33
CA ASN A 214 4.32 10.19 2.69
C ASN A 214 3.46 11.33 3.31
N GLY A 215 2.13 11.21 3.16
CA GLY A 215 1.20 12.19 3.71
C GLY A 215 1.21 13.55 3.03
N ARG A 216 1.88 13.71 1.89
CA ARG A 216 1.98 14.96 1.11
C ARG A 216 1.47 14.77 -0.32
N VAL A 217 1.01 15.86 -0.94
CA VAL A 217 0.73 15.88 -2.39
C VAL A 217 2.06 15.92 -3.13
N VAL A 218 2.33 14.88 -3.91
CA VAL A 218 3.50 14.80 -4.79
C VAL A 218 3.22 15.49 -6.11
N GLU A 219 2.06 15.22 -6.70
CA GLU A 219 1.58 15.91 -7.90
C GLU A 219 0.05 15.92 -7.93
N ALA A 220 -0.55 17.06 -8.29
CA ALA A 220 -1.99 17.18 -8.51
C ALA A 220 -2.28 18.00 -9.77
N GLY A 221 -3.36 17.66 -10.48
CA GLY A 221 -3.76 18.37 -11.71
C GLY A 221 -4.63 17.56 -12.66
N PRO A 222 -4.77 18.00 -13.92
CA PRO A 222 -5.55 17.30 -14.93
C PRO A 222 -5.04 15.88 -15.18
N ALA A 223 -5.93 14.90 -15.11
CA ALA A 223 -5.60 13.48 -15.29
C ALA A 223 -4.95 13.22 -16.66
N GLY A 224 -5.47 13.84 -17.72
CA GLY A 224 -4.90 13.73 -19.08
C GLY A 224 -3.45 14.22 -19.17
N GLN A 225 -3.08 15.26 -18.42
CA GLN A 225 -1.69 15.71 -18.33
C GLN A 225 -0.86 14.69 -17.55
N PHE A 226 -1.31 14.32 -16.35
CA PHE A 226 -0.61 13.37 -15.48
C PHE A 226 -0.34 12.03 -16.19
N PHE A 227 -1.34 11.40 -16.80
CA PHE A 227 -1.16 10.09 -17.45
C PHE A 227 -0.40 10.13 -18.79
N ALA A 228 -0.24 11.31 -19.41
CA ALA A 228 0.52 11.46 -20.65
C ALA A 228 1.99 11.85 -20.37
N ALA A 229 2.21 12.83 -19.48
CA ALA A 229 3.52 13.33 -19.09
C ALA A 229 3.45 13.96 -17.68
N PRO A 230 3.67 13.18 -16.60
CA PRO A 230 3.74 13.72 -15.25
C PRO A 230 4.85 14.77 -15.14
N ARG A 231 4.57 15.87 -14.45
CA ARG A 231 5.51 16.99 -14.28
C ARG A 231 6.62 16.66 -13.29
N THR A 232 6.37 15.72 -12.37
CA THR A 232 7.33 15.32 -11.34
C THR A 232 7.99 13.98 -11.68
N ALA A 233 9.29 13.85 -11.37
CA ALA A 233 10.00 12.58 -11.48
C ALA A 233 9.34 11.47 -10.65
N ALA A 234 8.76 11.83 -9.50
CA ALA A 234 8.00 10.91 -8.65
C ALA A 234 6.68 10.46 -9.31
N GLY A 235 5.96 11.35 -10.01
CA GLY A 235 4.80 10.98 -10.83
C GLY A 235 5.15 10.06 -12.00
N GLN A 236 6.28 10.31 -12.66
CA GLN A 236 6.83 9.43 -13.71
C GLN A 236 7.18 8.05 -13.15
N HIS A 237 7.84 8.00 -11.99
CA HIS A 237 8.16 6.76 -11.28
C HIS A 237 6.89 5.98 -10.88
N TYR A 238 5.86 6.67 -10.36
CA TYR A 238 4.61 6.05 -9.96
C TYR A 238 3.84 5.44 -11.14
N LEU A 239 3.81 6.11 -12.30
CA LEU A 239 3.18 5.52 -13.49
C LEU A 239 3.97 4.35 -14.09
N ALA A 240 5.29 4.32 -13.92
CA ALA A 240 6.13 3.21 -14.39
C ALA A 240 6.07 1.99 -13.46
N ASN A 241 6.08 2.22 -12.14
CA ASN A 241 6.38 1.18 -11.13
C ASN A 241 5.28 0.97 -10.08
N GLY A 242 4.26 1.83 -10.00
CA GLY A 242 3.22 1.79 -8.96
C GLY A 242 3.67 2.23 -7.56
N THR A 243 4.96 2.52 -7.37
CA THR A 243 5.59 2.94 -6.11
C THR A 243 5.92 4.43 -6.12
N LEU A 244 6.30 4.99 -4.97
CA LEU A 244 6.84 6.35 -4.88
C LEU A 244 8.18 6.33 -4.14
N PRO A 245 9.14 7.17 -4.56
CA PRO A 245 10.33 7.41 -3.77
C PRO A 245 10.07 8.34 -2.58
N GLU A 246 10.57 7.96 -1.42
CA GLU A 246 10.74 8.82 -0.26
C GLU A 246 12.02 9.68 -0.46
N ARG A 247 12.10 10.96 -0.10
CA ARG A 247 11.15 11.91 0.52
C ARG A 247 10.67 11.58 1.93
N SER A 248 11.65 11.39 2.80
CA SER A 248 11.53 11.38 4.25
C SER A 248 11.59 12.81 4.83
N GLU A 249 10.83 13.09 5.89
CA GLU A 249 10.95 14.27 6.75
C GLU A 249 10.24 13.95 8.09
N SER A 250 11.00 13.97 9.20
CA SER A 250 10.57 13.67 10.59
C SER A 250 9.96 12.27 10.85
N GLY A 251 10.52 11.54 11.82
CA GLY A 251 10.06 10.21 12.22
C GLY A 251 9.41 10.20 13.61
N ASP A 252 8.90 9.03 14.02
CA ASP A 252 8.71 8.67 15.43
C ASP A 252 8.46 7.17 15.63
N GLY A 253 8.80 6.65 16.82
CA GLY A 253 8.39 5.33 17.31
C GLY A 253 9.38 4.18 17.09
N GLU A 254 9.02 3.19 16.27
CA GLU A 254 9.69 1.87 16.25
C GLU A 254 10.71 1.68 15.11
N SER A 255 10.56 2.39 13.99
CA SER A 255 11.58 2.36 12.92
C SER A 255 12.91 2.94 13.40
N ALA A 256 12.88 3.83 14.40
CA ALA A 256 14.07 4.43 15.00
C ALA A 256 14.91 3.41 15.80
N LEU A 257 14.32 2.47 16.54
CA LEU A 257 15.08 1.44 17.24
C LEU A 257 15.75 0.46 16.28
N THR A 258 15.05 0.08 15.20
CA THR A 258 15.62 -0.75 14.13
C THR A 258 16.61 0.03 13.27
N ALA A 259 16.43 1.35 13.07
CA ALA A 259 17.41 2.22 12.44
C ALA A 259 18.67 2.34 13.30
N CYS A 260 18.57 2.73 14.57
CA CYS A 260 19.72 2.81 15.48
C CYS A 260 20.44 1.46 15.62
N LEU A 261 19.74 0.34 15.78
CA LEU A 261 20.38 -0.99 15.80
C LEU A 261 21.12 -1.30 14.49
N ILE A 262 20.59 -0.88 13.34
CA ILE A 262 21.24 -1.08 12.04
C ILE A 262 22.37 -0.07 11.81
N GLU A 263 22.25 1.19 12.23
CA GLU A 263 23.26 2.25 12.16
C GLU A 263 24.44 1.96 13.11
N GLU A 264 24.18 1.60 14.38
CA GLU A 264 25.19 1.07 15.32
C GLU A 264 25.85 -0.21 14.80
N THR A 265 25.07 -1.13 14.20
CA THR A 265 25.63 -2.34 13.57
C THR A 265 26.48 -1.97 12.36
N ILE A 266 26.07 -1.01 11.53
CA ILE A 266 26.80 -0.50 10.37
C ILE A 266 28.16 0.07 10.78
N GLU A 267 28.22 0.89 11.83
CA GLU A 267 29.47 1.41 12.38
C GLU A 267 30.33 0.31 13.01
N THR A 268 29.71 -0.75 13.55
CA THR A 268 30.38 -1.86 14.24
C THR A 268 30.46 -3.17 13.43
N LEU A 269 30.28 -3.13 12.10
CA LEU A 269 30.30 -4.29 11.18
C LEU A 269 31.71 -4.90 10.95
N SER A 270 32.55 -4.81 11.97
CA SER A 270 33.78 -5.57 12.17
C SER A 270 33.47 -6.94 12.77
N ALA A 271 33.32 -7.93 11.89
CA ALA A 271 33.13 -9.36 12.16
C ALA A 271 31.85 -9.74 12.94
N GLY A 272 30.98 -10.54 12.30
CA GLY A 272 29.68 -10.91 12.85
C GLY A 272 29.76 -11.51 14.26
N ARG A 273 29.08 -10.87 15.21
CA ARG A 273 28.97 -11.40 16.58
C ARG A 273 28.23 -12.73 16.56
N VAL A 274 28.93 -13.78 17.00
CA VAL A 274 28.30 -15.01 17.52
C VAL A 274 27.36 -14.59 18.67
N PRO A 275 26.16 -15.18 18.82
CA PRO A 275 25.18 -14.77 19.83
C PRO A 275 25.79 -14.64 21.23
N ARG A 276 25.33 -13.63 22.00
CA ARG A 276 25.91 -13.25 23.31
C ARG A 276 26.00 -14.41 24.31
N ASN A 277 25.13 -15.42 24.19
CA ASN A 277 25.28 -16.70 24.90
C ASN A 277 26.14 -17.65 24.06
N GLY A 278 27.45 -17.57 24.27
CA GLY A 278 28.46 -18.30 23.52
C GLY A 278 28.39 -19.83 23.68
N LYS A 279 27.57 -20.47 22.84
CA LYS A 279 27.76 -21.82 22.30
C LYS A 279 27.27 -21.79 20.85
N ILE A 280 28.03 -22.37 19.92
CA ILE A 280 27.48 -22.76 18.61
C ILE A 280 26.41 -23.80 18.91
N ASN A 281 25.13 -23.43 18.80
CA ASN A 281 24.05 -24.38 18.98
C ASN A 281 24.12 -25.38 17.80
N PRO A 282 24.42 -26.68 18.03
CA PRO A 282 24.71 -27.63 16.95
C PRO A 282 23.53 -27.88 15.99
N LEU A 283 22.35 -27.36 16.34
CA LEU A 283 21.10 -27.43 15.59
C LEU A 283 20.92 -26.29 14.57
N LEU A 284 21.72 -25.22 14.59
CA LEU A 284 21.57 -24.11 13.64
C LEU A 284 21.84 -24.54 12.19
N PRO A 285 21.06 -24.10 11.18
CA PRO A 285 21.24 -24.59 9.82
C PRO A 285 22.56 -24.16 9.19
N ALA A 286 22.90 -24.83 8.08
CA ALA A 286 24.12 -24.55 7.33
C ALA A 286 24.22 -23.05 6.95
N ARG A 287 25.39 -22.46 7.24
CA ARG A 287 25.69 -21.03 6.99
C ARG A 287 24.74 -20.02 7.66
N PHE A 288 24.09 -20.38 8.77
CA PHE A 288 23.37 -19.38 9.57
C PHE A 288 24.33 -18.28 10.05
N ARG A 289 23.98 -17.02 9.79
CA ARG A 289 24.75 -15.82 10.16
C ARG A 289 23.80 -14.67 10.50
N TRP A 290 23.98 -14.04 11.65
CA TRP A 290 23.35 -12.75 11.93
C TRP A 290 23.99 -11.65 11.08
N VAL A 291 23.15 -10.83 10.46
CA VAL A 291 23.51 -9.57 9.80
C VAL A 291 23.14 -8.40 10.72
N VAL A 292 21.94 -8.45 11.30
CA VAL A 292 21.53 -7.60 12.42
C VAL A 292 21.23 -8.55 13.59
N PRO A 293 21.94 -8.47 14.73
CA PRO A 293 21.76 -9.39 15.84
C PRO A 293 20.30 -9.48 16.29
N ASP A 294 19.83 -10.71 16.52
CA ASP A 294 18.50 -11.04 17.03
C ASP A 294 17.33 -10.41 16.22
N ARG A 295 17.58 -10.10 14.93
CA ARG A 295 16.64 -9.40 14.03
C ARG A 295 16.66 -9.88 12.58
N LEU A 296 17.85 -9.98 11.97
CA LEU A 296 18.01 -10.32 10.55
C LEU A 296 19.18 -11.26 10.34
N ALA A 297 18.91 -12.46 9.80
CA ALA A 297 19.91 -13.48 9.50
C ALA A 297 19.94 -13.87 8.01
N GLY A 298 21.09 -14.33 7.54
CA GLY A 298 21.23 -15.10 6.33
C GLY A 298 21.43 -16.58 6.64
N VAL A 299 20.84 -17.47 5.84
CA VAL A 299 20.95 -18.92 6.02
C VAL A 299 20.86 -19.68 4.69
N SER A 300 21.29 -20.95 4.65
CA SER A 300 20.98 -21.88 3.55
C SER A 300 19.53 -22.37 3.66
N ILE A 301 18.99 -23.00 2.60
CA ILE A 301 17.67 -23.65 2.70
C ILE A 301 17.67 -24.68 3.84
N PRO A 302 16.68 -24.66 4.76
CA PRO A 302 16.49 -25.73 5.73
C PRO A 302 16.32 -27.06 4.99
N GLY A 303 17.03 -28.11 5.43
CA GLY A 303 17.02 -29.39 4.73
C GLY A 303 18.21 -29.64 3.79
N LEU A 304 19.16 -28.70 3.68
CA LEU A 304 20.25 -28.82 2.69
C LEU A 304 21.28 -29.91 3.01
N LEU A 305 21.63 -30.08 4.30
CA LEU A 305 22.67 -31.02 4.76
C LEU A 305 22.15 -32.06 5.78
N ARG A 306 20.94 -31.87 6.30
CA ARG A 306 20.26 -32.71 7.29
C ARG A 306 18.75 -32.53 7.13
N GLU A 307 17.93 -33.15 7.98
CA GLU A 307 16.47 -33.02 7.91
C GLU A 307 16.00 -31.58 8.16
N ALA A 308 15.07 -31.09 7.34
CA ALA A 308 14.53 -29.73 7.45
C ALA A 308 13.89 -29.43 8.81
N ARG A 309 13.27 -30.42 9.47
CA ARG A 309 12.73 -30.29 10.84
C ARG A 309 13.79 -29.90 11.87
N GLN A 310 15.01 -30.43 11.75
CA GLN A 310 16.10 -30.14 12.68
C GLN A 310 16.62 -28.71 12.47
N ASP A 311 16.75 -28.30 11.21
CA ASP A 311 17.13 -26.94 10.83
C ASP A 311 16.07 -25.91 11.27
N LEU A 312 14.77 -26.20 11.08
CA LEU A 312 13.66 -25.33 11.51
C LEU A 312 13.58 -25.21 13.05
N ALA A 313 13.77 -26.30 13.79
CA ALA A 313 13.91 -26.25 15.25
C ALA A 313 15.12 -25.39 15.69
N GLY A 314 16.22 -25.44 14.95
CA GLY A 314 17.37 -24.57 15.14
C GLY A 314 17.05 -23.08 14.92
N LEU A 315 16.27 -22.76 13.87
CA LEU A 315 15.81 -21.39 13.58
C LEU A 315 14.84 -20.87 14.65
N GLN A 316 13.84 -21.67 15.04
CA GLN A 316 12.91 -21.35 16.13
C GLN A 316 13.67 -21.10 17.44
N GLY A 317 14.63 -21.96 17.77
CA GLY A 317 15.51 -21.80 18.94
C GLY A 317 16.47 -20.60 18.87
N ALA A 318 16.65 -20.01 17.69
CA ALA A 318 17.36 -18.74 17.48
C ALA A 318 16.41 -17.53 17.52
N GLY A 319 15.11 -17.74 17.76
CA GLY A 319 14.09 -16.70 17.78
C GLY A 319 13.63 -16.25 16.39
N ILE A 320 13.94 -16.98 15.31
CA ILE A 320 13.42 -16.69 13.97
C ILE A 320 11.94 -17.08 13.92
N ASP A 321 11.10 -16.13 13.50
CA ASP A 321 9.66 -16.30 13.30
C ASP A 321 9.23 -16.15 11.82
N THR A 322 10.13 -15.68 10.96
CA THR A 322 9.84 -15.40 9.55
C THR A 322 10.98 -15.89 8.66
N LEU A 323 10.66 -16.70 7.65
CA LEU A 323 11.62 -17.26 6.69
C LEU A 323 11.32 -16.73 5.28
N LEU A 324 12.19 -15.86 4.77
CA LEU A 324 12.10 -15.31 3.42
C LEU A 324 12.84 -16.21 2.43
N ASN A 325 12.06 -16.86 1.56
CA ASN A 325 12.55 -17.74 0.51
C ASN A 325 12.80 -17.00 -0.81
N LEU A 326 14.03 -17.11 -1.31
CA LEU A 326 14.50 -16.57 -2.59
C LEU A 326 14.66 -17.63 -3.70
N THR A 327 14.40 -18.92 -3.43
CA THR A 327 14.46 -19.98 -4.45
C THR A 327 13.31 -19.89 -5.44
N GLU A 328 13.47 -20.57 -6.58
CA GLU A 328 12.50 -20.60 -7.67
C GLU A 328 11.24 -21.39 -7.31
N THR A 329 11.36 -22.35 -6.38
CA THR A 329 10.26 -23.09 -5.77
C THR A 329 9.95 -22.54 -4.37
N PRO A 330 8.67 -22.47 -3.95
CA PRO A 330 8.32 -22.12 -2.56
C PRO A 330 8.88 -23.15 -1.58
N PHE A 331 9.06 -22.73 -0.32
CA PHE A 331 9.43 -23.63 0.77
C PHE A 331 8.14 -24.21 1.37
N ASP A 332 8.23 -25.39 2.00
CA ASP A 332 7.09 -26.03 2.64
C ASP A 332 6.58 -25.19 3.81
N ARG A 333 5.41 -24.58 3.59
CA ARG A 333 4.77 -23.67 4.56
C ARG A 333 4.13 -24.43 5.72
N GLU A 334 3.64 -25.64 5.48
CA GLU A 334 3.00 -26.46 6.52
C GLU A 334 4.07 -26.93 7.50
N LEU A 335 5.21 -27.41 6.96
CA LEU A 335 6.36 -27.81 7.76
C LEU A 335 6.97 -26.66 8.56
N ALA A 336 7.04 -25.44 8.00
CA ALA A 336 7.55 -24.27 8.73
C ALA A 336 6.57 -23.79 9.82
N ALA A 337 5.26 -23.84 9.56
CA ALA A 337 4.23 -23.45 10.51
C ALA A 337 4.22 -24.33 11.77
N GLU A 338 4.61 -25.61 11.69
CA GLU A 338 4.80 -26.47 12.88
C GLU A 338 5.81 -25.88 13.90
N PHE A 339 6.76 -25.06 13.45
CA PHE A 339 7.75 -24.39 14.29
C PHE A 339 7.40 -22.91 14.54
N GLY A 340 6.20 -22.46 14.14
CA GLY A 340 5.78 -21.06 14.29
C GLY A 340 6.50 -20.09 13.35
N ILE A 341 7.02 -20.58 12.21
CA ILE A 341 7.78 -19.80 11.23
C ILE A 341 6.90 -19.48 10.01
N ASP A 342 6.65 -18.19 9.77
CA ASP A 342 5.94 -17.71 8.58
C ASP A 342 6.85 -17.70 7.34
N CYS A 343 6.44 -18.38 6.27
CA CYS A 343 7.20 -18.44 5.02
C CYS A 343 6.76 -17.41 3.97
N LEU A 344 7.63 -16.44 3.71
CA LEU A 344 7.52 -15.46 2.63
C LEU A 344 8.22 -15.98 1.37
N PHE A 345 7.76 -15.61 0.18
CA PHE A 345 8.26 -16.15 -1.10
C PHE A 345 8.48 -15.03 -2.12
N MET A 346 9.72 -14.82 -2.53
CA MET A 346 10.16 -13.81 -3.49
C MET A 346 11.23 -14.43 -4.43
N PRO A 347 10.83 -15.17 -5.47
CA PRO A 347 11.76 -15.96 -6.28
C PRO A 347 12.74 -15.08 -7.06
N ILE A 348 14.04 -15.42 -6.97
CA ILE A 348 15.13 -14.83 -7.75
C ILE A 348 15.83 -15.99 -8.49
N PRO A 349 16.03 -15.94 -9.83
CA PRO A 349 16.73 -17.01 -10.55
C PRO A 349 18.14 -17.29 -10.01
N ASP A 350 18.61 -18.54 -10.08
CA ASP A 350 19.89 -18.89 -9.47
C ASP A 350 21.08 -18.12 -10.04
N MET A 351 22.01 -17.76 -9.15
CA MET A 351 23.19 -16.92 -9.42
C MET A 351 22.93 -15.52 -10.02
N THR A 352 21.67 -15.11 -10.24
CA THR A 352 21.33 -13.74 -10.63
C THR A 352 21.13 -12.84 -9.41
N PRO A 353 21.24 -11.50 -9.57
CA PRO A 353 20.64 -10.55 -8.64
C PRO A 353 19.10 -10.46 -8.84
N PRO A 354 18.36 -9.85 -7.90
CA PRO A 354 17.00 -9.38 -8.16
C PRO A 354 17.00 -8.24 -9.19
N THR A 355 15.84 -7.95 -9.78
CA THR A 355 15.63 -6.68 -10.49
C THR A 355 15.57 -5.50 -9.52
N LEU A 356 15.77 -4.26 -9.99
CA LEU A 356 15.63 -3.05 -9.14
C LEU A 356 14.23 -2.94 -8.52
N ALA A 357 13.17 -3.34 -9.22
CA ALA A 357 11.81 -3.38 -8.67
C ALA A 357 11.69 -4.40 -7.53
N GLN A 358 12.11 -5.66 -7.77
CA GLN A 358 12.13 -6.69 -6.73
C GLN A 358 12.99 -6.29 -5.53
N ALA A 359 14.07 -5.55 -5.73
CA ALA A 359 14.93 -5.07 -4.64
C ALA A 359 14.19 -4.08 -3.72
N VAL A 360 13.41 -3.15 -4.29
CA VAL A 360 12.54 -2.25 -3.51
C VAL A 360 11.43 -3.03 -2.79
N ASP A 361 10.81 -4.00 -3.47
CA ASP A 361 9.78 -4.86 -2.85
C ASP A 361 10.35 -5.69 -1.68
N LEU A 362 11.57 -6.24 -1.84
CA LEU A 362 12.30 -6.95 -0.78
C LEU A 362 12.62 -6.03 0.40
N CYS A 363 13.08 -4.80 0.14
CA CYS A 363 13.30 -3.80 1.19
C CYS A 363 12.02 -3.48 1.97
N ALA A 364 10.94 -3.15 1.26
CA ALA A 364 9.66 -2.82 1.88
C ALA A 364 9.04 -4.01 2.64
N LEU A 365 9.23 -5.24 2.15
CA LEU A 365 8.80 -6.46 2.83
C LEU A 365 9.59 -6.68 4.14
N LEU A 366 10.91 -6.54 4.10
CA LEU A 366 11.77 -6.65 5.28
C LEU A 366 11.46 -5.55 6.30
N ASP A 367 11.35 -4.29 5.87
CA ASP A 367 10.94 -3.17 6.72
C ASP A 367 9.59 -3.43 7.40
N LYS A 368 8.61 -3.98 6.67
CA LYS A 368 7.30 -4.36 7.24
C LYS A 368 7.42 -5.44 8.31
N GLN A 369 8.22 -6.49 8.10
CA GLN A 369 8.41 -7.53 9.13
C GLN A 369 9.14 -6.98 10.35
N MET A 370 10.23 -6.25 10.13
CA MET A 370 11.05 -5.68 11.22
C MET A 370 10.27 -4.65 12.04
N ALA A 371 9.36 -3.88 11.42
CA ALA A 371 8.43 -2.98 12.10
C ALA A 371 7.33 -3.71 12.90
N GLN A 372 7.02 -4.97 12.57
CA GLN A 372 6.15 -5.84 13.38
C GLN A 372 6.91 -6.52 14.52
N GLY A 373 8.17 -6.14 14.78
CA GLY A 373 9.03 -6.74 15.79
C GLY A 373 9.58 -8.13 15.42
N ARG A 374 9.26 -8.63 14.22
CA ARG A 374 9.58 -9.98 13.74
C ARG A 374 11.08 -10.18 13.50
N CYS A 375 11.51 -11.43 13.61
CA CYS A 375 12.89 -11.85 13.43
C CYS A 375 13.03 -12.71 12.16
N VAL A 376 13.75 -12.18 11.17
CA VAL A 376 13.71 -12.68 9.78
C VAL A 376 14.99 -13.42 9.41
N ALA A 377 14.86 -14.63 8.87
CA ALA A 377 15.93 -15.33 8.17
C ALA A 377 15.70 -15.27 6.65
N VAL A 378 16.71 -14.86 5.89
CA VAL A 378 16.71 -14.85 4.43
C VAL A 378 17.47 -16.06 3.91
N HIS A 379 16.86 -16.85 3.04
CA HIS A 379 17.50 -18.01 2.43
C HIS A 379 17.35 -18.06 0.91
N CYS A 380 18.36 -18.63 0.26
CA CYS A 380 18.27 -19.17 -1.08
C CYS A 380 18.56 -20.68 -1.00
N LYS A 381 19.13 -21.30 -2.04
CA LYS A 381 19.59 -22.68 -2.00
C LYS A 381 20.78 -22.85 -1.02
N ALA A 382 21.98 -22.44 -1.42
CA ALA A 382 23.21 -22.69 -0.66
C ALA A 382 23.64 -21.54 0.29
N GLY A 383 22.75 -20.57 0.54
CA GLY A 383 23.01 -19.44 1.46
C GLY A 383 24.13 -18.49 1.04
N GLN A 384 24.46 -18.42 -0.26
CA GLN A 384 25.68 -17.79 -0.78
C GLN A 384 25.42 -16.55 -1.64
N GLY A 385 25.19 -16.69 -2.95
CA GLY A 385 24.99 -15.54 -3.85
C GLY A 385 23.76 -14.69 -3.53
N ARG A 386 22.55 -15.23 -3.78
CA ARG A 386 21.27 -14.51 -3.63
C ARG A 386 21.04 -13.99 -2.21
N THR A 387 21.23 -14.82 -1.17
CA THR A 387 21.11 -14.44 0.24
C THR A 387 21.97 -13.22 0.58
N GLY A 388 23.28 -13.27 0.29
CA GLY A 388 24.19 -12.16 0.54
C GLY A 388 23.83 -10.88 -0.25
N THR A 389 23.31 -11.03 -1.47
CA THR A 389 22.88 -9.90 -2.31
C THR A 389 21.66 -9.18 -1.72
N VAL A 390 20.66 -9.94 -1.23
CA VAL A 390 19.45 -9.37 -0.61
C VAL A 390 19.75 -8.75 0.76
N LEU A 391 20.67 -9.32 1.53
CA LEU A 391 21.11 -8.75 2.80
C LEU A 391 21.94 -7.48 2.59
N ALA A 392 22.82 -7.45 1.57
CA ALA A 392 23.56 -6.26 1.18
C ALA A 392 22.64 -5.11 0.76
N LEU A 393 21.70 -5.36 -0.17
CA LEU A 393 20.82 -4.30 -0.65
C LEU A 393 19.90 -3.76 0.47
N TYR A 394 19.45 -4.60 1.39
CA TYR A 394 18.66 -4.12 2.54
C TYR A 394 19.50 -3.26 3.50
N LEU A 395 20.77 -3.62 3.74
CA LEU A 395 21.67 -2.75 4.49
C LEU A 395 21.95 -1.44 3.74
N MET A 396 22.16 -1.44 2.42
CA MET A 396 22.34 -0.19 1.64
C MET A 396 21.12 0.74 1.74
N TRP A 397 19.93 0.15 1.71
CA TRP A 397 18.66 0.83 1.88
C TRP A 397 18.53 1.46 3.28
N ARG A 398 18.85 0.71 4.34
CA ARG A 398 18.82 1.20 5.72
C ARG A 398 19.99 2.13 6.09
N ALA A 399 21.15 1.96 5.46
CA ALA A 399 22.35 2.81 5.58
C ALA A 399 22.21 4.17 4.86
N LYS A 400 21.00 4.53 4.44
CA LYS A 400 20.67 5.84 3.89
C LYS A 400 21.60 6.28 2.74
N GLY A 401 22.00 5.34 1.88
CA GLY A 401 22.88 5.60 0.73
C GLY A 401 24.31 6.05 1.06
N GLN A 402 24.67 6.04 2.35
CA GLN A 402 26.03 6.28 2.83
C GLN A 402 26.97 5.14 2.45
N TRP A 403 26.43 3.93 2.30
CA TRP A 403 27.16 2.74 1.84
C TRP A 403 27.22 2.66 0.32
N SER A 404 28.44 2.48 -0.21
CA SER A 404 28.60 2.11 -1.61
C SER A 404 28.25 0.64 -1.85
N GLY A 405 28.01 0.28 -3.11
CA GLY A 405 27.88 -1.13 -3.50
C GLY A 405 29.13 -1.94 -3.13
N GLU A 406 30.31 -1.35 -3.28
CA GLU A 406 31.60 -1.98 -2.96
C GLU A 406 31.78 -2.22 -1.45
N ASP A 407 31.44 -1.24 -0.61
CA ASP A 407 31.52 -1.36 0.85
C ASP A 407 30.53 -2.39 1.38
N SER A 408 29.36 -2.46 0.77
CA SER A 408 28.32 -3.46 1.09
C SER A 408 28.77 -4.88 0.74
N VAL A 409 29.42 -5.06 -0.42
CA VAL A 409 30.06 -6.33 -0.80
C VAL A 409 31.17 -6.72 0.19
N LYS A 410 32.06 -5.78 0.56
CA LYS A 410 33.12 -6.01 1.54
C LYS A 410 32.56 -6.40 2.92
N ALA A 411 31.52 -5.71 3.39
CA ALA A 411 30.87 -6.01 4.65
C ALA A 411 30.22 -7.40 4.67
N MET A 412 29.46 -7.76 3.63
CA MET A 412 28.86 -9.09 3.54
C MET A 412 29.90 -10.20 3.49
N ARG A 413 30.99 -10.02 2.74
CA ARG A 413 32.09 -10.99 2.69
C ARG A 413 32.89 -11.12 3.99
N ARG A 414 32.83 -10.13 4.89
CA ARG A 414 33.35 -10.24 6.27
C ARG A 414 32.46 -11.09 7.20
N ILE A 415 31.15 -11.20 6.91
CA ILE A 415 30.21 -12.03 7.68
C ILE A 415 30.24 -13.48 7.17
N ASP A 416 30.17 -13.67 5.85
CA ASP A 416 30.41 -14.95 5.19
C ASP A 416 31.18 -14.71 3.87
N PRO A 417 32.41 -15.23 3.72
CA PRO A 417 33.20 -15.09 2.48
C PRO A 417 32.52 -15.65 1.22
N GLY A 418 31.51 -16.51 1.37
CA GLY A 418 30.69 -17.03 0.27
C GLY A 418 29.51 -16.13 -0.12
N TRP A 419 29.32 -14.96 0.49
CA TRP A 419 28.26 -14.02 0.11
C TRP A 419 28.65 -13.18 -1.11
N ILE A 420 27.68 -13.05 -2.03
CA ILE A 420 27.78 -12.34 -3.32
C ILE A 420 28.87 -13.00 -4.18
N GLN A 421 28.48 -13.86 -5.13
CA GLN A 421 29.42 -14.74 -5.84
C GLN A 421 29.55 -14.46 -7.34
N SER A 422 28.66 -13.68 -7.94
CA SER A 422 28.72 -13.33 -9.36
C SER A 422 29.00 -11.84 -9.57
N ALA A 423 29.76 -11.51 -10.61
CA ALA A 423 30.00 -10.13 -11.02
C ALA A 423 28.69 -9.37 -11.34
N SER A 424 27.66 -10.08 -11.80
CA SER A 424 26.32 -9.50 -12.00
C SER A 424 25.65 -9.06 -10.69
N GLN A 425 25.91 -9.72 -9.56
CA GLN A 425 25.43 -9.29 -8.24
C GLN A 425 26.20 -8.05 -7.75
N GLU A 426 27.51 -7.97 -7.95
CA GLU A 426 28.30 -6.77 -7.62
C GLU A 426 27.90 -5.56 -8.47
N VAL A 427 27.77 -5.74 -9.79
CA VAL A 427 27.27 -4.71 -10.71
C VAL A 427 25.85 -4.28 -10.36
N PHE A 428 24.99 -5.22 -9.95
CA PHE A 428 23.66 -4.88 -9.46
C PHE A 428 23.70 -4.03 -8.20
N LEU A 429 24.54 -4.35 -7.20
CA LEU A 429 24.64 -3.53 -5.99
C LEU A 429 25.16 -2.12 -6.31
N SER A 430 26.12 -1.97 -7.22
CA SER A 430 26.55 -0.66 -7.73
C SER A 430 25.44 0.08 -8.50
N ALA A 431 24.61 -0.62 -9.26
CA ALA A 431 23.43 -0.04 -9.91
C ALA A 431 22.34 0.33 -8.89
N PHE A 432 22.20 -0.44 -7.82
CA PHE A 432 21.29 -0.18 -6.71
C PHE A 432 21.76 1.00 -5.86
N GLU A 433 23.07 1.21 -5.65
CA GLU A 433 23.64 2.43 -5.08
C GLU A 433 23.26 3.66 -5.93
N GLN A 434 23.44 3.59 -7.24
CA GLN A 434 23.07 4.69 -8.14
C GLN A 434 21.55 4.92 -8.17
N PHE A 435 20.75 3.85 -8.13
CA PHE A 435 19.30 3.93 -8.00
C PHE A 435 18.93 4.63 -6.68
N ILE A 436 19.50 4.18 -5.57
CA ILE A 436 19.38 4.79 -4.25
C ILE A 436 19.73 6.27 -4.31
N ARG A 437 20.94 6.67 -4.73
CA ARG A 437 21.37 8.08 -4.67
C ARG A 437 20.61 9.01 -5.62
N ARG A 438 20.04 8.49 -6.72
CA ARG A 438 19.28 9.29 -7.70
C ARG A 438 17.78 9.34 -7.40
N ASN A 439 17.23 8.31 -6.77
CA ASN A 439 15.78 8.14 -6.63
C ASN A 439 15.33 8.11 -5.17
N VAL A 440 16.18 7.75 -4.21
CA VAL A 440 15.84 7.66 -2.77
C VAL A 440 16.52 8.80 -2.03
N THR A 441 15.73 9.65 -1.38
CA THR A 441 16.23 10.75 -0.54
C THR A 441 16.05 10.39 0.92
N PHE A 442 17.17 10.29 1.63
CA PHE A 442 17.20 9.90 3.03
C PHE A 442 17.36 11.10 3.96
N THR A 443 16.61 11.10 5.05
CA THR A 443 16.83 11.88 6.27
C THR A 443 17.09 10.93 7.42
#